data_AF-G9ZV93-F1
#
_entry.id   AF-G9ZV93-F1
#
_cell.length_a   1.000
_cell.length_b   1.000
_cell.length_c   1.000
_cell.angle_alpha   90.00
_cell.angle_beta   90.00
_cell.angle_gamma   90.00
#
_symmetry.space_group_name_H-M   'P 1'
#
loop_
_entity.id
_entity.type
_entity.pdbx_description
1 polymer ?
#
loop_
_entity_poly.entity_id
_entity_poly.type
_entity_poly.pdbx_seq_one_letter_code
_entity_poly.pdbx_strand_id
1 'polypeptide(L)' 'GERKSLQPTAARLGLGGHDQLQHFIASPVWDDGPLWSVLAREADKLVGGPAAWLVINDTALPKEGEMSVGVAPQYCG' A
#
# COMPACT_ATOMS: atom_id res chain seq x y z
N GLY A 1 -10.19 -5.41 12.07
CA GLY A 1 -8.87 -6.05 11.93
C GLY A 1 -7.87 -5.18 12.66
N GLU A 2 -7.03 -5.76 13.51
CA GLU A 2 -5.98 -5.01 14.20
C GLU A 2 -5.10 -4.22 13.22
N ARG A 3 -4.44 -3.17 13.75
CA ARG A 3 -3.56 -2.28 12.99
C ARG A 3 -2.70 -3.06 11.99
N LYS A 4 -2.61 -2.55 10.76
CA LYS A 4 -1.67 -3.03 9.73
C LYS A 4 -0.23 -2.67 10.11
N SER A 5 0.30 -3.26 11.19
CA SER A 5 1.70 -3.14 11.56
C SER A 5 2.55 -4.22 10.88
N LEU A 6 3.86 -4.01 10.83
CA LEU A 6 4.78 -4.93 10.16
C LEU A 6 4.94 -6.25 10.90
N GLN A 7 4.81 -6.27 12.22
CA GLN A 7 4.98 -7.48 13.02
C GLN A 7 3.93 -8.56 12.75
N PRO A 8 2.61 -8.28 12.77
CA PRO A 8 1.59 -9.24 12.33
C PRO A 8 1.75 -9.66 10.87
N THR A 9 2.24 -8.75 10.01
CA THR A 9 2.46 -9.05 8.58
C THR A 9 3.64 -9.99 8.38
N ALA A 10 4.76 -9.73 9.04
CA ALA A 10 5.94 -10.59 9.04
C ALA A 10 5.63 -11.99 9.58
N ALA A 11 4.84 -12.08 10.65
CA ALA A 11 4.38 -13.35 11.19
C ALA A 11 3.54 -14.16 10.19
N ARG A 12 2.60 -13.52 9.47
CA ARG A 12 1.79 -14.17 8.42
C ARG A 12 2.62 -14.63 7.22
N LEU A 13 3.71 -13.93 6.93
CA LEU A 13 4.66 -14.29 5.87
C LEU A 13 5.70 -15.32 6.31
N GLY A 14 5.69 -15.76 7.57
CA GLY A 14 6.67 -16.72 8.10
C GLY A 14 8.09 -16.16 8.23
N LEU A 15 8.24 -14.84 8.32
CA LEU A 15 9.55 -14.20 8.47
C LEU A 15 10.05 -14.34 9.92
N GLY A 16 11.36 -14.50 10.09
CA GLY A 16 12.00 -14.67 11.41
C GLY A 16 11.95 -13.43 12.31
N GLY A 17 11.53 -12.27 11.77
CA GLY A 17 11.38 -11.01 12.51
C GLY A 17 10.83 -9.89 11.62
N HIS A 18 10.34 -8.81 12.23
CA HIS A 18 9.79 -7.68 11.48
C HIS A 18 10.84 -6.77 10.85
N ASP A 19 12.09 -6.80 11.34
CA ASP A 19 13.18 -5.95 10.87
C ASP A 19 13.52 -6.22 9.40
N GLN A 20 13.49 -7.49 8.98
CA GLN A 20 13.72 -7.85 7.59
C GLN A 20 12.69 -7.19 6.65
N LEU A 21 11.41 -7.20 7.07
CA LEU A 21 10.33 -6.57 6.31
C LEU A 21 10.43 -5.04 6.34
N GLN A 22 10.81 -4.46 7.48
CA GLN A 22 11.06 -3.03 7.63
C GLN A 22 12.19 -2.58 6.68
N HIS A 23 13.32 -3.28 6.67
CA HIS A 23 14.46 -2.96 5.80
C HIS A 23 14.11 -3.12 4.32
N PHE A 24 13.32 -4.13 3.97
CA PHE A 24 12.84 -4.32 2.61
C PHE A 24 11.98 -3.14 2.14
N ILE A 25 10.97 -2.75 2.92
CA ILE A 25 10.01 -1.69 2.54
C ILE A 25 10.63 -0.29 2.60
N ALA A 26 11.45 0.00 3.60
CA ALA A 26 12.05 1.32 3.81
C ALA A 26 13.31 1.56 2.97
N SER A 27 13.73 0.58 2.16
CA SER A 27 14.90 0.70 1.31
C SER A 27 14.72 1.82 0.28
N PRO A 28 15.65 2.77 0.14
CA PRO A 28 15.52 3.86 -0.83
C PRO A 28 15.90 3.46 -2.27
N VAL A 29 16.35 2.22 -2.48
CA VAL A 29 17.00 1.77 -3.73
C VAL A 29 16.11 0.96 -4.66
N TRP A 30 14.82 0.79 -4.37
CA TRP A 30 13.93 0.06 -5.28
C TRP A 30 13.10 1.01 -6.14
N ASP A 31 13.05 0.67 -7.43
CA ASP A 31 12.12 1.23 -8.42
C ASP A 31 10.75 0.57 -8.23
N ASP A 32 9.71 1.38 -8.04
CA ASP A 32 8.34 0.91 -7.84
C ASP A 32 7.59 0.69 -9.17
N GLY A 33 8.13 1.13 -10.31
CA GLY A 33 7.53 0.95 -11.63
C GLY A 33 7.16 -0.51 -11.98
N PRO A 34 8.02 -1.49 -11.70
CA PRO A 34 7.68 -2.91 -11.87
C PRO A 34 6.49 -3.36 -11.02
N LEU A 35 6.37 -2.86 -9.77
CA LEU A 35 5.24 -3.18 -8.90
C LEU A 35 3.94 -2.60 -9.48
N TRP A 36 3.96 -1.34 -9.92
CA TRP A 36 2.81 -0.70 -10.58
C TRP A 36 2.36 -1.45 -11.83
N SER A 37 3.30 -1.95 -12.62
CA SER A 37 3.01 -2.74 -13.83
C SER A 37 2.27 -4.04 -13.50
N VAL A 38 2.69 -4.74 -12.43
CA VAL A 38 2.00 -5.94 -11.95
C VAL A 38 0.60 -5.58 -11.44
N LEU A 39 0.47 -4.54 -10.62
CA LEU A 39 -0.81 -4.11 -10.06
C LEU A 39 -1.81 -3.74 -11.16
N ALA A 40 -1.38 -2.99 -12.18
CA ALA A 40 -2.22 -2.63 -13.32
C ALA A 40 -2.74 -3.87 -14.06
N ARG A 41 -1.86 -4.86 -14.31
CA ARG A 41 -2.25 -6.11 -14.97
C ARG A 41 -3.23 -6.93 -14.14
N GLU A 42 -3.03 -7.03 -12.82
CA GLU A 42 -3.97 -7.76 -11.96
C GLU A 42 -5.32 -7.02 -11.84
N ALA A 43 -5.31 -5.68 -11.80
CA ALA A 43 -6.54 -4.89 -11.83
C ALA A 43 -7.31 -5.10 -13.15
N ASP A 44 -6.62 -5.06 -14.30
CA ASP A 44 -7.24 -5.32 -15.60
C ASP A 44 -7.86 -6.73 -15.68
N LYS A 45 -7.19 -7.76 -15.14
CA LYS A 45 -7.77 -9.11 -15.06
C LYS A 45 -9.02 -9.18 -14.19
N LEU A 46 -9.08 -8.41 -13.11
CA LEU A 46 -10.18 -8.48 -12.13
C LEU A 46 -11.40 -7.67 -12.56
N VAL A 47 -11.18 -6.48 -13.15
CA VAL A 47 -12.24 -5.49 -13.40
C VAL A 47 -12.18 -4.81 -14.77
N GLY A 48 -11.22 -5.18 -15.62
CA GLY A 48 -11.03 -4.61 -16.95
C GLY A 48 -11.95 -5.22 -18.02
N GLY A 49 -11.69 -4.86 -19.27
CA GLY A 49 -12.39 -5.36 -20.46
C GLY A 49 -13.22 -4.30 -21.21
N PRO A 50 -13.80 -4.67 -22.37
CA PRO A 50 -14.39 -3.70 -23.30
C PRO A 50 -15.58 -2.90 -22.77
N ALA A 51 -16.25 -3.42 -21.73
CA ALA A 51 -17.38 -2.76 -21.08
C ALA A 51 -17.01 -2.10 -19.74
N ALA A 52 -15.73 -2.15 -19.35
CA ALA A 52 -15.25 -1.54 -18.12
C ALA A 52 -15.14 -0.02 -18.26
N TRP A 53 -15.31 0.69 -17.15
CA TRP A 53 -15.16 2.14 -17.06
C TRP A 53 -14.00 2.47 -16.12
N LEU A 54 -13.07 3.28 -16.59
CA LEU A 54 -12.02 3.85 -15.74
C LEU A 54 -12.57 5.09 -15.03
N VAL A 55 -12.73 5.01 -13.71
CA VAL A 55 -13.12 6.14 -12.87
C VAL A 55 -11.90 6.57 -12.07
N ILE A 56 -11.49 7.84 -12.23
CA ILE A 56 -10.38 8.44 -11.49
C ILE A 56 -10.98 9.41 -10.49
N ASN A 57 -10.65 9.21 -9.22
CA ASN A 57 -11.01 10.13 -8.15
C ASN A 57 -9.85 10.22 -7.16
N ASP A 58 -9.69 11.38 -6.53
CA ASP A 58 -8.73 11.53 -5.45
C ASP A 58 -9.18 10.68 -4.25
N THR A 59 -8.29 9.84 -3.75
CA THR A 59 -8.52 9.06 -2.54
C THR A 59 -7.56 9.52 -1.47
N ALA A 60 -8.07 10.20 -0.44
CA ALA A 60 -7.30 10.48 0.75
C ALA A 60 -7.20 9.20 1.59
N LEU A 61 -5.99 8.76 1.91
CA LEU A 61 -5.74 7.74 2.92
C LEU A 61 -5.50 8.45 4.25
N PRO A 62 -6.51 8.52 5.15
CA PRO A 62 -6.32 9.16 6.44
C PRO A 62 -5.24 8.42 7.21
N LYS A 63 -4.24 9.14 7.67
CA LYS A 63 -3.13 8.53 8.42
C LYS A 63 -3.59 8.36 9.87
N GLU A 64 -3.64 7.13 10.35
CA GLU A 64 -4.19 6.81 11.68
C GLU A 64 -3.10 6.80 12.77
N GLY A 65 -3.13 7.77 13.67
CA GLY A 65 -2.40 7.73 14.95
C GLY A 65 -1.91 9.09 15.44
N GLU A 66 -1.90 9.27 16.75
CA GLU A 66 -1.49 10.51 17.45
C GLU A 66 -0.02 10.91 17.22
N MET A 67 0.80 9.97 16.71
CA MET A 67 2.24 10.16 16.45
C MET A 67 2.57 10.18 14.95
N SER A 68 1.58 10.34 14.08
CA SER A 68 1.81 10.39 12.63
C SER A 68 2.38 11.75 12.22
N VAL A 69 3.66 11.79 11.83
CA VAL A 69 4.29 13.01 11.29
C VAL A 69 3.86 13.27 9.84
N GLY A 70 3.68 14.54 9.46
CA GLY A 70 3.39 14.97 8.07
C GLY A 70 1.92 15.12 7.68
N VAL A 71 0.99 15.22 8.63
CA VAL A 71 -0.42 15.54 8.35
C VAL A 71 -0.60 17.04 8.13
N ALA A 72 -0.45 17.48 6.87
CA ALA A 72 -1.17 18.68 6.42
C ALA A 72 -2.69 18.43 6.60
N PRO A 73 -3.53 19.47 6.74
CA PRO A 73 -4.99 19.29 6.81
C PRO A 73 -5.45 18.43 5.64
N GLN A 74 -5.84 17.19 5.93
CA GLN A 74 -6.26 16.27 4.89
C GLN A 74 -7.69 16.65 4.51
N TYR A 75 -7.92 16.96 3.24
CA TYR A 75 -9.26 16.99 2.68
C TYR A 75 -9.76 15.55 2.59
N CYS A 76 -10.26 15.05 3.71
CA CYS A 76 -11.04 13.83 3.78
C CYS A 76 -12.49 14.30 3.92
N GLY A 77 -13.28 14.16 2.86
CA GLY A 77 -14.72 14.44 2.92
C GLY A 77 -15.43 13.62 3.99
#